data_AF-A0A517N506-F1
#
_entry.id   AF-A0A517N506-F1
#
_cell.length_a   1.000
_cell.length_b   1.000
_cell.length_c   1.000
_cell.angle_alpha   90.00
_cell.angle_beta   90.00
_cell.angle_gamma   90.00
#
_symmetry.space_group_name_H-M   'P 1'
#
loop_
_entity.id
_entity.type
_entity.pdbx_description
1 polymer ?
#
loop_
_entity_poly.entity_id
_entity_poly.type
_entity_poly.pdbx_seq_one_letter_code
_entity_poly.pdbx_strand_id
1 'polypeptide(L)'
;MPVSTATSTSRILIEDVLTLPEARTELFRATGRRPDKSTLTRWIHHGVGGTKLEHVRLGNQILVSRQALTRFIEARTRQSGS
;
A
#
# COMPACT_ATOMS: atom_id res chain seq x y z
N MET A 1 -11.09 -3.80 -21.31
CA MET A 1 -10.81 -2.47 -20.74
C MET A 1 -9.40 -2.49 -20.17
N PRO A 2 -8.40 -1.82 -20.77
CA PRO A 2 -7.08 -1.73 -20.17
C PRO A 2 -7.14 -0.73 -19.01
N VAL A 3 -6.85 -1.17 -17.80
CA VAL A 3 -6.68 -0.29 -16.63
C VAL A 3 -5.39 0.51 -16.83
N SER A 4 -5.51 1.81 -17.04
CA SER A 4 -4.40 2.73 -17.27
C SER A 4 -3.44 2.75 -16.08
N THR A 5 -2.27 2.12 -16.27
CA THR A 5 -1.15 2.08 -15.31
C THR A 5 -0.49 3.44 -15.07
N ALA A 6 -0.82 4.46 -15.88
CA ALA A 6 -0.31 5.82 -15.75
C ALA A 6 -0.82 6.57 -14.50
N THR A 7 -1.82 6.03 -13.78
CA THR A 7 -2.50 6.77 -12.71
C THR A 7 -1.73 6.76 -11.37
N SER A 8 -0.99 5.68 -11.07
CA SER A 8 -0.36 5.50 -9.75
C SER A 8 0.76 6.50 -9.48
N THR A 9 1.55 6.86 -10.50
CA THR A 9 2.66 7.81 -10.37
C THR A 9 2.15 9.23 -10.12
N SER A 10 1.11 9.68 -10.81
CA SER A 10 0.57 11.03 -10.61
C SER A 10 -0.12 11.21 -9.26
N ARG A 11 -0.72 10.14 -8.70
CA ARG A 11 -1.39 10.17 -7.39
C ARG A 11 -0.41 10.39 -6.24
N ILE A 12 0.82 9.87 -6.32
CA ILE A 12 1.78 10.00 -5.21
C ILE A 12 2.16 11.46 -4.94
N LEU A 13 2.06 12.35 -5.93
CA LEU A 13 2.43 13.76 -5.77
C LEU A 13 1.36 14.57 -5.03
N ILE A 14 0.14 14.06 -4.90
CA ILE A 14 -0.99 14.70 -4.19
C ILE A 14 -1.43 13.92 -2.95
N GLU A 15 -0.87 12.74 -2.71
CA GLU A 15 -1.18 11.88 -1.58
C GLU A 15 -0.13 12.03 -0.46
N ASP A 16 -0.47 11.61 0.76
CA ASP A 16 0.46 11.66 1.89
C ASP A 16 1.45 10.50 1.78
N VAL A 17 2.61 10.78 1.20
CA VAL A 17 3.66 9.79 0.92
C VAL A 17 4.39 9.36 2.18
N LEU A 18 4.62 8.06 2.29
CA LEU A 18 5.28 7.38 3.38
C LEU A 18 6.35 6.42 2.83
N THR A 19 7.48 6.38 3.51
CA THR A 19 8.44 5.28 3.39
C THR A 19 7.88 4.00 4.01
N LEU A 20 8.46 2.83 3.70
CA LEU A 20 8.01 1.57 4.32
C LEU A 20 8.08 1.57 5.87
N PRO A 21 9.13 2.12 6.53
CA PRO A 21 9.13 2.24 7.99
C PRO A 21 7.99 3.09 8.55
N GLU A 22 7.66 4.21 7.90
CA GLU A 22 6.56 5.10 8.29
C GLU A 22 5.22 4.42 8.09
N ALA A 23 5.02 3.75 6.95
CA ALA A 23 3.82 2.96 6.67
C ALA A 23 3.58 1.88 7.73
N ARG A 24 4.63 1.21 8.22
CA ARG A 24 4.51 0.24 9.34
C ARG A 24 4.06 0.91 10.63
N THR A 25 4.61 2.08 10.95
CA THR A 25 4.22 2.87 12.12
C THR A 25 2.77 3.32 12.01
N GLU A 26 2.34 3.75 10.82
CA GLU A 26 0.97 4.17 10.55
C GLU A 26 -0.02 3.01 10.70
N LEU A 27 0.32 1.83 10.15
CA LEU A 27 -0.48 0.62 10.32
C LEU A 27 -0.56 0.18 11.78
N PHE A 28 0.51 0.34 12.56
CA PHE A 28 0.48 0.08 14.00
C PHE A 28 -0.47 1.02 14.73
N ARG A 29 -0.42 2.32 14.41
CA ARG A 29 -1.33 3.32 15.00
C ARG A 29 -2.79 3.02 14.66
N ALA A 30 -3.08 2.58 13.43
CA ALA A 30 -4.43 2.32 12.96
C ALA A 30 -5.00 0.97 13.44
N THR A 31 -4.17 -0.07 13.54
CA THR A 31 -4.63 -1.47 13.74
C THR A 31 -4.15 -2.11 15.04
N GLY A 32 -3.27 -1.44 15.79
CA GLY A 32 -2.59 -2.00 16.97
C GLY A 32 -1.55 -3.08 16.63
N ARG A 33 -1.36 -3.43 15.35
CA ARG A 33 -0.39 -4.44 14.89
C ARG A 33 0.59 -3.82 13.91
N ARG A 34 1.88 -4.05 14.16
CA ARG A 34 2.97 -3.56 13.32
C ARG A 34 3.44 -4.68 12.39
N PRO A 35 3.04 -4.70 11.11
CA PRO A 35 3.56 -5.68 10.17
C PRO A 35 5.07 -5.50 9.96
N ASP A 36 5.76 -6.58 9.59
CA ASP A 36 7.17 -6.54 9.24
C ASP A 36 7.39 -5.86 7.89
N LYS A 37 8.62 -5.38 7.68
CA LYS A 37 8.99 -4.76 6.40
C LYS A 37 8.80 -5.74 5.25
N SER A 38 9.18 -7.01 5.44
CA SER A 38 9.00 -8.09 4.47
C SER A 38 7.52 -8.33 4.13
N THR A 39 6.61 -8.15 5.09
CA THR A 39 5.17 -8.23 4.88
C THR A 39 4.68 -7.13 3.94
N LEU A 40 5.09 -5.87 4.14
CA LEU A 40 4.75 -4.78 3.21
C LEU A 40 5.34 -5.03 1.82
N THR A 41 6.61 -5.45 1.74
CA THR A 41 7.25 -5.82 0.47
C THR A 41 6.47 -6.92 -0.25
N ARG A 42 5.97 -7.93 0.48
CA ARG A 42 5.12 -8.97 -0.08
C ARG A 42 3.79 -8.40 -0.60
N TRP A 43 3.13 -7.52 0.15
CA TRP A 43 1.87 -6.89 -0.28
C TRP A 43 2.05 -6.06 -1.55
N ILE A 44 3.20 -5.42 -1.70
CA ILE A 44 3.56 -4.63 -2.88
C ILE A 44 3.79 -5.52 -4.10
N HIS A 45 4.64 -6.55 -3.99
CA HIS A 45 5.01 -7.36 -5.14
C HIS A 45 3.99 -8.46 -5.48
N HIS A 46 3.50 -9.15 -4.46
CA HIS A 46 2.63 -10.33 -4.62
C HIS A 46 1.18 -10.03 -4.25
N GLY A 47 0.95 -9.14 -3.29
CA GLY A 47 -0.38 -8.89 -2.74
C GLY A 47 -0.85 -9.96 -1.76
N VAL A 48 -2.12 -9.85 -1.36
CA VAL A 48 -2.83 -10.81 -0.50
C VAL A 48 -4.23 -10.99 -1.05
N GLY A 49 -4.61 -12.23 -1.38
CA GLY A 49 -5.93 -12.52 -1.98
C GLY A 49 -6.19 -11.77 -3.29
N GLY A 50 -5.17 -11.60 -4.13
CA GLY A 50 -5.28 -10.87 -5.40
C GLY A 50 -5.22 -9.34 -5.30
N THR A 51 -5.25 -8.78 -4.09
CA THR A 51 -5.12 -7.32 -3.87
C THR A 51 -3.66 -6.96 -3.60
N LYS A 52 -3.09 -6.01 -4.37
CA LYS A 52 -1.73 -5.49 -4.15
C LYS A 52 -1.75 -4.11 -3.49
N LEU A 53 -0.72 -3.82 -2.71
CA LEU A 53 -0.51 -2.49 -2.17
C LEU A 53 0.10 -1.58 -3.24
N GLU A 54 -0.59 -0.47 -3.54
CA GLU A 54 -0.09 0.55 -4.46
C GLU A 54 1.20 1.18 -3.91
N HIS A 55 2.17 1.40 -4.79
CA HIS A 55 3.47 1.96 -4.44
C HIS A 55 4.08 2.68 -5.64
N VAL A 56 5.06 3.53 -5.35
CA VAL A 56 5.94 4.13 -6.34
C VAL A 56 7.38 3.79 -5.97
N ARG A 57 8.18 3.44 -6.97
CA ARG A 57 9.61 3.29 -6.82
C ARG A 57 10.31 4.55 -7.31
N LEU A 58 11.01 5.24 -6.42
CA LEU A 58 11.81 6.42 -6.74
C LEU A 58 13.29 6.09 -6.45
N GLY A 59 14.04 5.77 -7.50
CA GLY A 59 15.41 5.26 -7.37
C GLY A 59 15.47 3.95 -6.58
N ASN A 60 16.18 3.97 -5.45
CA ASN A 60 16.29 2.82 -4.54
C ASN A 60 15.23 2.81 -3.41
N GLN A 61 14.34 3.80 -3.39
CA GLN A 61 13.30 3.91 -2.37
C GLN A 61 11.96 3.42 -2.91
N ILE A 62 11.23 2.70 -2.06
CA ILE A 62 9.83 2.35 -2.27
C ILE A 62 9.00 3.25 -1.36
N LEU A 63 8.08 3.96 -1.98
CA LEU A 63 7.15 4.88 -1.35
C LEU A 63 5.74 4.32 -1.51
N VAL A 64 4.96 4.44 -0.46
CA VAL A 64 3.51 4.17 -0.44
C VAL A 64 2.81 5.42 0.06
N SER A 65 1.50 5.48 -0.03
CA SER A 65 0.74 6.59 0.58
C SER A 65 -0.20 6.09 1.66
N ARG A 66 -0.61 6.99 2.55
CA ARG A 66 -1.69 6.73 3.52
C ARG A 66 -2.97 6.28 2.80
N GLN A 67 -3.29 6.94 1.69
CA GLN A 67 -4.48 6.67 0.88
C GLN A 67 -4.40 5.28 0.22
N ALA A 68 -3.23 4.88 -0.26
CA ALA A 68 -3.00 3.52 -0.77
C ALA A 68 -3.18 2.45 0.32
N LEU A 69 -2.71 2.71 1.55
CA LEU A 69 -2.93 1.82 2.69
C LEU A 69 -4.42 1.66 3.00
N THR A 70 -5.17 2.77 3.03
CA THR A 70 -6.63 2.74 3.22
C THR A 70 -7.33 1.89 2.16
N ARG A 71 -7.05 2.16 0.87
CA ARG A 71 -7.63 1.38 -0.26
C ARG A 71 -7.31 -0.10 -0.14
N PHE A 72 -6.07 -0.42 0.23
CA PHE A 72 -5.62 -1.80 0.42
C PHE A 72 -6.37 -2.49 1.56
N ILE A 73 -6.50 -1.84 2.72
CA ILE A 73 -7.22 -2.38 3.88
C ILE A 73 -8.68 -2.60 3.53
N GLU A 74 -9.36 -1.62 2.93
CA GLU A 74 -10.77 -1.76 2.56
C GLU A 74 -11.00 -2.92 1.58
N ALA A 75 -10.15 -3.04 0.55
CA ALA A 75 -10.24 -4.13 -0.41
C ALA A 75 -10.05 -5.49 0.26
N ARG A 76 -9.12 -5.60 1.22
CA ARG A 76 -8.90 -6.82 2.00
C ARG A 76 -10.07 -7.14 2.93
N THR A 77 -10.63 -6.15 3.60
CA THR A 77 -11.78 -6.34 4.49
C THR A 77 -13.00 -6.78 3.72
N ARG A 78 -13.28 -6.18 2.55
CA ARG A 78 -14.39 -6.59 1.67
C ARG A 78 -14.27 -8.03 1.18
N GLN A 79 -13.05 -8.50 0.89
CA GLN A 79 -12.80 -9.88 0.45
C GLN A 79 -12.87 -10.92 1.58
N SER A 80 -12.57 -10.54 2.82
CA SER A 80 -12.58 -11.46 3.96
C SER A 80 -13.97 -11.64 4.59
N GLY A 81 -14.89 -10.71 4.36
CA GLY A 81 -16.27 -10.78 4.86
C GLY A 81 -17.27 -11.40 3.87
N SER A 82 -16.79 -12.09 2.83
CA SER A 82 -17.59 -12.68 1.77
C SER A 82 -17.50 -14.19 1.73
#